data_AF-A0A918JTY5-F1
#
_entry.id   AF-A0A918JTY5-F1
#
_cell.length_a   1.000
_cell.length_b   1.000
_cell.length_c   1.000
_cell.angle_alpha   90.00
_cell.angle_beta   90.00
_cell.angle_gamma   90.00
#
_symmetry.space_group_name_H-M   'P 1'
#
loop_
_entity.id
_entity.type
_entity.pdbx_description
1 polymer ?
#
loop_
_entity_poly.entity_id
_entity_poly.type
_entity_poly.pdbx_seq_one_letter_code
_entity_poly.pdbx_strand_id
1 'polypeptide(L)'
;MKIFIPLFVSLFSFTISAQDKPVRLVEEKQKKRTILYVKNDTNEDKSVFLKVNPTGYRRSAQRPILKKIPPKSKVQMLILIPLTDTESYYTHTLIVNDTLQAIDVDRSKRLKKGDSL
;
A
#
# COMPACT_ATOMS: atom_id res chain seq x y z
N MET A 1 -41.54 -5.72 -53.32
CA MET A 1 -41.29 -4.27 -53.13
C MET A 1 -41.05 -4.00 -51.65
N LYS A 2 -39.99 -3.24 -51.33
CA LYS A 2 -39.76 -2.40 -50.12
C LYS A 2 -39.66 -3.18 -48.79
N ILE A 3 -38.45 -3.63 -48.39
CA ILE A 3 -37.46 -2.95 -47.51
C ILE A 3 -38.07 -2.44 -46.20
N PHE A 4 -37.63 -2.95 -45.04
CA PHE A 4 -37.21 -2.12 -43.89
C PHE A 4 -36.31 -2.91 -42.91
N ILE A 5 -35.24 -2.24 -42.50
CA ILE A 5 -34.03 -2.68 -41.77
C ILE A 5 -34.28 -2.69 -40.25
N PRO A 6 -33.53 -3.50 -39.47
CA PRO A 6 -32.85 -2.91 -38.31
C PRO A 6 -31.38 -3.34 -38.33
N LEU A 7 -30.42 -2.47 -38.67
CA LEU A 7 -29.74 -1.52 -37.78
C LEU A 7 -29.37 -2.16 -36.43
N PHE A 8 -28.62 -3.25 -36.48
CA PHE A 8 -27.90 -3.78 -35.33
C PHE A 8 -26.59 -3.01 -35.17
N VAL A 9 -26.68 -1.76 -34.71
CA VAL A 9 -25.53 -1.00 -34.20
C VAL A 9 -25.22 -1.56 -32.82
N SER A 10 -24.36 -2.58 -32.76
CA SER A 10 -23.78 -3.05 -31.52
C SER A 10 -22.66 -2.08 -31.11
N LEU A 11 -23.03 -1.11 -30.27
CA LEU A 11 -22.11 -0.24 -29.54
C LEU A 11 -21.26 -1.10 -28.59
N PHE A 12 -20.06 -1.49 -29.05
CA PHE A 12 -19.00 -1.97 -28.16
C PHE A 12 -18.41 -0.78 -27.39
N SER A 13 -19.05 -0.38 -26.30
CA SER A 13 -18.47 0.53 -25.32
C SER A 13 -17.80 -0.29 -24.20
N PHE A 14 -16.58 -0.78 -24.44
CA PHE A 14 -15.70 -1.20 -23.36
C PHE A 14 -14.91 0.00 -22.86
N THR A 15 -15.40 0.68 -21.82
CA THR A 15 -14.60 1.62 -21.03
C THR A 15 -14.19 0.94 -19.72
N ILE A 16 -13.06 0.23 -19.75
CA ILE A 16 -12.41 -0.23 -18.52
C ILE A 16 -11.65 0.96 -17.94
N SER A 17 -12.32 1.79 -17.14
CA SER A 17 -11.65 2.81 -16.34
C SER A 17 -11.13 2.17 -15.06
N ALA A 18 -9.95 1.54 -15.13
CA ALA A 18 -9.16 1.27 -13.93
C ALA A 18 -8.64 2.62 -13.42
N GLN A 19 -9.30 3.19 -12.42
CA GLN A 19 -8.85 4.44 -11.81
C GLN A 19 -7.58 4.15 -11.01
N ASP A 20 -6.43 4.51 -11.58
CA ASP A 20 -5.15 4.41 -10.89
C ASP A 20 -5.20 5.26 -9.61
N LYS A 21 -4.94 4.61 -8.46
CA LYS A 21 -4.86 5.32 -7.19
C LYS A 21 -3.67 6.28 -7.24
N PRO A 22 -3.84 7.57 -6.84
CA PRO A 22 -2.80 8.58 -6.96
C PRO A 22 -1.60 8.35 -6.04
N VAL A 23 -1.80 7.60 -4.95
CA VAL A 23 -0.73 7.08 -4.10
C VAL A 23 -0.87 5.58 -4.00
N ARG A 24 0.20 4.83 -4.32
CA ARG A 24 0.15 3.38 -4.44
C ARG A 24 1.43 2.68 -4.02
N LEU A 25 1.29 1.44 -3.57
CA LEU A 25 2.40 0.53 -3.31
C LEU A 25 2.95 0.03 -4.65
N VAL A 26 4.28 0.02 -4.80
CA VAL A 26 4.98 -0.51 -5.97
C VAL A 26 5.97 -1.55 -5.49
N GLU A 27 5.91 -2.73 -6.08
CA GLU A 27 6.82 -3.83 -5.78
C GLU A 27 7.94 -3.90 -6.82
N GLU A 28 9.18 -4.00 -6.36
CA GLU A 28 10.31 -4.35 -7.21
C GLU A 28 10.91 -5.66 -6.74
N LYS A 29 10.67 -6.74 -7.50
CA LYS A 29 11.20 -8.07 -7.21
C LYS A 29 12.66 -8.15 -7.67
N GLN A 30 13.55 -8.50 -6.75
CA GLN A 30 14.95 -8.83 -7.02
C GLN A 30 15.22 -10.30 -6.67
N LYS A 31 16.38 -10.83 -7.09
CA LYS A 31 16.73 -12.25 -6.94
C LYS A 31 16.58 -12.81 -5.51
N LYS A 32 16.90 -12.01 -4.48
CA LYS A 32 16.90 -12.45 -3.06
C LYS A 32 16.00 -11.62 -2.14
N ARG A 33 15.27 -10.63 -2.69
CA ARG A 33 14.47 -9.69 -1.91
C ARG A 33 13.43 -9.02 -2.77
N THR A 34 12.35 -8.54 -2.17
CA THR A 34 11.38 -7.64 -2.81
C THR A 34 11.43 -6.30 -2.10
N ILE A 35 11.60 -5.22 -2.86
CA ILE A 35 11.61 -3.87 -2.29
C ILE A 35 10.22 -3.27 -2.51
N LEU A 36 9.62 -2.80 -1.42
CA LEU A 36 8.35 -2.11 -1.44
C LEU A 36 8.57 -0.61 -1.40
N TYR A 37 8.02 0.07 -2.39
CA TYR A 37 7.99 1.51 -2.49
C TYR A 37 6.57 2.02 -2.38
N VAL A 38 6.44 3.28 -1.99
CA VAL A 38 5.20 4.03 -2.20
C VAL A 38 5.50 5.11 -3.23
N LYS A 39 4.69 5.15 -4.29
CA LYS A 39 4.73 6.18 -5.33
C LYS A 39 3.60 7.16 -5.08
N ASN A 40 3.94 8.45 -5.06
CA ASN A 40 2.99 9.55 -5.00
C ASN A 40 2.98 10.25 -6.36
N ASP A 41 1.91 10.04 -7.11
CA ASP A 41 1.69 10.66 -8.42
C ASP A 41 0.96 12.01 -8.30
N THR A 42 0.66 12.49 -7.09
CA THR A 42 0.05 13.82 -6.87
C THR A 42 1.07 14.96 -6.93
N ASN A 43 0.56 16.20 -6.90
CA ASN A 43 1.36 17.42 -6.82
C ASN A 43 1.58 17.91 -5.38
N GLU A 44 1.11 17.15 -4.39
CA GLU A 44 1.21 17.50 -2.98
C GLU A 44 2.02 16.47 -2.21
N ASP A 45 2.58 16.90 -1.10
CA ASP A 45 3.12 15.98 -0.11
C ASP A 45 1.99 15.13 0.49
N LYS A 46 2.24 13.84 0.70
CA LYS A 46 1.30 12.95 1.40
C LYS A 46 1.98 12.26 2.57
N SER A 47 1.23 12.03 3.63
CA SER A 47 1.65 11.19 4.76
C SER A 47 1.13 9.79 4.57
N VAL A 48 2.01 8.80 4.65
CA VAL A 48 1.65 7.41 4.40
C VAL A 48 2.02 6.54 5.58
N PHE A 49 1.03 5.80 6.07
CA PHE A 49 1.21 4.67 6.97
C PHE A 49 1.18 3.37 6.16
N LEU A 50 2.22 2.56 6.30
CA LEU A 50 2.31 1.23 5.72
C LEU A 50 2.56 0.21 6.81
N LYS A 51 1.66 -0.78 6.92
CA LYS A 51 1.87 -1.99 7.72
C LYS A 51 1.80 -3.19 6.80
N VAL A 52 2.83 -4.04 6.88
CA VAL A 52 2.86 -5.32 6.17
C VAL A 52 2.67 -6.44 7.20
N ASN A 53 1.87 -7.44 6.84
CA ASN A 53 1.73 -8.70 7.57
C ASN A 53 2.37 -9.81 6.71
N PRO A 54 3.68 -10.04 6.86
CA PRO A 54 4.40 -11.02 6.07
C PRO A 54 4.35 -12.43 6.68
N THR A 55 4.20 -13.42 5.82
CA THR A 55 4.44 -14.84 6.09
C THR A 55 5.65 -15.30 5.28
N GLY A 56 6.55 -16.08 5.87
CA GLY A 56 7.74 -16.58 5.19
C GLY A 56 8.83 -15.53 4.92
N TYR A 57 8.72 -14.31 5.45
CA TYR A 57 9.77 -13.28 5.39
C TYR A 57 10.41 -13.00 6.75
N ARG A 58 11.58 -12.36 6.76
CA ARG A 58 12.22 -11.85 7.98
C ARG A 58 11.29 -10.92 8.77
N ARG A 59 11.27 -11.07 10.11
CA ARG A 59 10.44 -10.29 11.04
C ARG A 59 10.62 -8.77 10.93
N SER A 60 11.74 -8.28 10.39
CA SER A 60 11.97 -6.85 10.13
C SER A 60 10.86 -6.23 9.28
N ALA A 61 10.22 -7.02 8.40
CA ALA A 61 9.13 -6.57 7.54
C ALA A 61 7.81 -6.29 8.29
N GLN A 62 7.65 -6.74 9.55
CA GLN A 62 6.45 -6.50 10.35
C GLN A 62 6.38 -5.09 10.96
N ARG A 63 7.49 -4.34 10.93
CA ARG A 63 7.56 -3.01 11.52
C ARG A 63 6.71 -2.04 10.69
N PRO A 64 5.67 -1.41 11.26
CA PRO A 64 4.91 -0.40 10.54
C PRO A 64 5.78 0.85 10.29
N ILE A 65 5.52 1.52 9.18
CA ILE A 65 6.24 2.74 8.77
C ILE A 65 5.23 3.86 8.58
N LEU A 66 5.52 5.01 9.19
CA LEU A 66 4.86 6.28 8.91
C LEU A 66 5.88 7.21 8.27
N LYS A 67 5.61 7.68 7.04
CA LYS A 67 6.57 8.51 6.31
C LYS A 67 5.85 9.51 5.40
N LYS A 68 6.46 10.69 5.24
CA LYS A 68 6.08 11.67 4.23
C LYS A 68 6.61 11.25 2.86
N ILE A 69 5.74 11.30 1.85
CA ILE A 69 6.05 10.95 0.46
C ILE A 69 5.90 12.24 -0.37
N PRO A 70 7.02 12.81 -0.86
CA PRO A 70 7.00 14.02 -1.66
C PRO A 70 6.15 13.89 -2.94
N PRO A 71 5.67 15.00 -3.52
CA PRO A 71 4.97 14.98 -4.80
C PRO A 71 5.84 14.37 -5.89
N LYS A 72 5.21 13.69 -6.85
CA LYS A 72 5.86 13.06 -8.02
C LYS A 72 7.06 12.18 -7.66
N SER A 73 7.05 11.57 -6.48
CA SER A 73 8.20 10.82 -5.97
C SER A 73 7.87 9.35 -5.74
N LYS A 74 8.93 8.54 -5.67
CA LYS A 74 8.88 7.14 -5.29
C LYS A 74 9.82 6.94 -4.11
N VAL A 75 9.28 6.55 -2.97
CA VAL A 75 10.03 6.42 -1.72
C VAL A 75 10.07 4.97 -1.28
N GLN A 76 11.27 4.47 -0.99
CA GLN A 76 11.45 3.13 -0.43
C GLN A 76 10.87 3.09 0.99
N MET A 77 10.03 2.08 1.23
CA MET A 77 9.43 1.85 2.54
C MET A 77 10.13 0.69 3.24
N LEU A 78 10.09 -0.51 2.66
CA LEU A 78 10.58 -1.71 3.33
C LEU A 78 11.13 -2.73 2.34
N ILE A 79 12.00 -3.61 2.84
CA ILE A 79 12.60 -4.70 2.07
C ILE A 79 12.09 -6.01 2.67
N LEU A 80 11.44 -6.81 1.83
CA LEU A 80 11.01 -8.17 2.14
C LEU A 80 12.14 -9.13 1.76
N ILE A 81 12.65 -9.86 2.75
CA ILE A 81 13.69 -10.88 2.55
C ILE A 81 13.06 -12.23 2.92
N PRO A 82 12.85 -13.14 1.96
CA PRO A 82 12.25 -14.44 2.23
C PRO A 82 13.17 -15.27 3.13
N LEU A 83 12.56 -16.10 3.97
CA LEU A 83 13.26 -17.14 4.71
C LEU A 83 13.49 -18.33 3.78
N THR A 84 14.54 -19.10 4.06
CA THR A 84 14.75 -20.38 3.39
C THR A 84 13.64 -21.34 3.77
N ASP A 85 13.18 -22.15 2.82
CA ASP A 85 12.28 -23.29 3.02
C ASP A 85 10.86 -22.95 3.50
N THR A 86 10.42 -21.71 3.33
CA THR A 86 9.02 -21.31 3.60
C THR A 86 8.43 -20.51 2.44
N GLU A 87 7.21 -20.85 2.04
CA GLU A 87 6.46 -20.04 1.07
C GLU A 87 6.27 -18.61 1.61
N SER A 88 6.54 -17.63 0.74
CA SER A 88 6.59 -16.22 1.11
C SER A 88 5.45 -15.46 0.46
N TYR A 89 4.56 -14.92 1.30
CA TYR A 89 3.45 -14.06 0.87
C TYR A 89 3.18 -12.99 1.92
N TYR A 90 2.48 -11.93 1.56
CA TYR A 90 2.18 -10.87 2.50
C TYR A 90 0.85 -10.18 2.18
N THR A 91 0.19 -9.67 3.21
CA THR A 91 -0.88 -8.68 3.07
C THR A 91 -0.41 -7.33 3.59
N HIS A 92 -1.09 -6.26 3.21
CA HIS A 92 -0.70 -4.93 3.64
C HIS A 92 -1.89 -4.02 3.92
N THR A 93 -1.65 -3.02 4.75
CA THR A 93 -2.53 -1.88 4.98
C THR A 93 -1.76 -0.62 4.61
N LEU A 94 -2.28 0.12 3.63
CA LEU A 94 -1.75 1.40 3.18
C LEU A 94 -2.79 2.48 3.47
N ILE A 95 -2.47 3.42 4.36
CA ILE A 95 -3.31 4.57 4.69
C ILE A 95 -2.58 5.81 4.21
N VAL A 96 -3.28 6.65 3.45
CA VAL A 96 -2.74 7.87 2.85
C VAL A 96 -3.52 9.05 3.41
N ASN A 97 -2.82 10.01 3.99
CA ASN A 97 -3.37 11.22 4.58
C ASN A 97 -2.72 12.45 3.90
N ASP A 98 -3.43 13.56 3.87
CA ASP A 98 -2.91 14.83 3.33
C ASP A 98 -1.85 15.46 4.24
N THR A 99 -1.92 15.20 5.55
CA THR A 99 -0.97 15.73 6.54
C THR A 99 -0.36 14.63 7.40
N LEU A 100 0.86 14.85 7.88
CA LEU A 100 1.51 13.98 8.87
C LEU A 100 0.78 14.12 10.20
N GLN A 101 0.04 13.09 10.59
CA GLN A 101 -0.51 13.01 11.94
C GLN A 101 0.59 12.50 12.88
N ALA A 102 1.01 13.34 13.83
CA ALA A 102 1.82 12.89 14.94
C ALA A 102 0.94 12.03 15.85
N ILE A 103 1.23 10.72 15.91
CA ILE A 103 0.58 9.83 16.87
C ILE A 103 1.35 9.99 18.19
N ASP A 104 0.83 10.80 19.10
CA ASP A 104 1.34 10.85 20.47
C ASP A 104 0.86 9.59 21.22
N VAL A 105 1.80 8.70 21.51
CA VAL A 105 1.50 7.47 22.25
C VAL A 105 1.68 7.77 23.72
N ASP A 106 0.58 8.17 24.39
CA ASP A 106 0.57 8.32 25.85
C ASP A 106 0.88 6.97 26.52
N ARG A 107 2.14 6.85 26.96
CA ARG A 107 2.69 5.64 27.59
C ARG A 107 2.26 5.50 29.06
N SER A 108 1.57 6.50 29.63
CA SER A 108 1.26 6.56 31.07
C SER A 108 0.28 5.48 31.53
N LYS A 109 -0.59 4.97 30.65
CA LYS A 109 -1.64 3.99 31.04
C LYS A 109 -1.13 2.57 31.33
N ARG A 110 0.11 2.21 30.97
CA ARG A 110 0.64 0.85 31.23
C ARG A 110 1.18 0.64 32.65
N LEU A 111 1.48 1.71 33.40
CA LEU A 111 2.12 1.58 34.72
C LEU A 111 1.14 1.37 35.88
N LYS A 112 -0.16 1.66 35.72
CA LYS A 112 -1.15 1.60 36.82
C LYS A 112 -1.73 0.22 37.13
N LYS A 113 -1.32 -0.86 36.45
CA LYS A 113 -1.90 -2.21 36.65
C LYS A 113 -0.96 -3.18 37.41
N GLY A 114 0.22 -2.72 37.84
CA GLY A 114 1.21 -3.57 38.53
C GLY A 114 1.19 -3.51 40.06
N ASP A 115 0.68 -2.43 40.65
CA ASP A 115 0.89 -2.14 42.08
C ASP A 115 -0.41 -2.19 42.88
N SER A 116 -1.05 -3.36 42.90
CA SER A 116 -2.04 -3.70 43.93
C SER A 116 -1.78 -5.13 44.37
N LEU A 117 -0.78 -5.28 45.25
CA LEU A 117 -0.63 -6.40 46.17
C LEU A 117 -1.24 -6.00 47.52
#